data_AF-A0A932TWA5-F1
#
_entry.id   AF-A0A932TWA5-F1
#
_cell.length_a   1.000
_cell.length_b   1.000
_cell.length_c   1.000
_cell.angle_alpha   90.00
_cell.angle_beta   90.00
_cell.angle_gamma   90.00
#
_symmetry.space_group_name_H-M   'P 1'
#
loop_
_entity.id
_entity.type
_entity.pdbx_description
1 polymer ?
#
loop_
_entity_poly.entity_id
_entity_poly.type
_entity_poly.pdbx_seq_one_letter_code
_entity_poly.pdbx_strand_id
1 'polypeptide(L)'
;MSLKRFLRSVAGVVVELSPEDEGESPRQVTLEDVVREAPGPNLDQVAFETLPEATRADGGVDRQRIYAEAGVQPLDAEDARLLTAEEVIEKLRVLPETMPLEQRRQTIGMILEALGQSPRDILADAAIKIEALAAYEDAHERQVARQSQQTEQEIAALMAQIEEKRQALQSARVRHQQVAAECEAEAERLKRLTEMFAPARTAGAPSQQPPAQPGSACGGSM
;
A
#
# COMPACT_ATOMS: atom_id res chain seq x y z
N MET A 1 -1.64 -5.40 -17.48
CA MET A 1 -0.69 -4.78 -18.42
C MET A 1 -0.46 -3.36 -17.92
N SER A 2 0.79 -2.90 -17.74
CA SER A 2 1.06 -1.53 -17.27
C SER A 2 0.54 -0.49 -18.26
N LEU A 3 -0.05 0.61 -17.76
CA LEU A 3 -0.54 1.74 -18.55
C LEU A 3 0.51 2.29 -19.52
N LYS A 4 1.80 2.24 -19.16
CA LYS A 4 2.91 2.65 -20.04
C LYS A 4 3.06 1.79 -21.28
N ARG A 5 2.75 0.49 -21.20
CA ARG A 5 2.74 -0.38 -22.39
C ARG A 5 1.57 -0.03 -23.31
N PHE A 6 0.43 0.33 -22.74
CA PHE A 6 -0.71 0.80 -23.51
C PHE A 6 -0.36 2.10 -24.24
N LEU A 7 0.19 3.11 -23.54
CA LEU A 7 0.62 4.36 -24.15
C LEU A 7 1.66 4.16 -25.26
N ARG A 8 2.69 3.32 -25.06
CA ARG A 8 3.65 2.98 -26.14
C ARG A 8 3.00 2.27 -27.32
N SER A 9 1.95 1.49 -27.10
CA SER A 9 1.19 0.87 -28.18
C SER A 9 0.33 1.90 -28.93
N VAL A 10 -0.13 2.95 -28.24
CA VAL A 10 -0.99 4.00 -28.81
C VAL A 10 -0.17 5.13 -29.44
N ALA A 11 1.06 5.37 -29.00
CA ALA A 11 2.04 6.29 -29.58
C ALA A 11 2.30 6.03 -31.08
N GLY A 12 2.14 4.79 -31.53
CA GLY A 12 2.23 4.43 -32.95
C GLY A 12 0.94 4.63 -33.74
N VAL A 13 -0.15 5.10 -33.12
CA VAL A 13 -1.43 5.33 -33.79
C VAL A 13 -1.36 6.63 -34.55
N VAL A 14 -1.30 6.52 -35.87
CA VAL A 14 -1.43 7.65 -36.78
C VAL A 14 -2.88 8.13 -36.74
N VAL A 15 -3.10 9.37 -36.31
CA VAL A 15 -4.42 10.01 -36.36
C VAL A 15 -4.52 10.72 -37.70
N GLU A 16 -5.35 10.18 -38.59
CA GLU A 16 -5.69 10.87 -39.83
C GLU A 16 -6.73 11.93 -39.52
N LEU A 17 -6.28 13.19 -39.44
CA LEU A 17 -7.15 14.34 -39.31
C LEU A 17 -7.57 14.76 -40.72
N SER A 18 -8.88 14.85 -40.97
CA SER A 18 -9.40 15.35 -42.24
C SER A 18 -8.89 16.79 -42.45
N PRO A 19 -8.28 17.12 -43.60
CA PRO A 19 -7.82 18.48 -43.87
C PRO A 19 -9.03 19.40 -44.02
N GLU A 20 -9.10 20.46 -43.20
CA GLU A 20 -10.14 21.50 -43.29
C GLU A 20 -9.80 22.57 -44.35
N ASP A 21 -8.56 22.60 -44.86
CA ASP A 21 -8.12 23.54 -45.91
C ASP A 21 -7.81 22.83 -47.23
N GLU A 22 -8.52 23.25 -48.29
CA GLU A 22 -8.41 22.72 -49.66
C GLU A 22 -7.02 23.00 -50.28
N GLY A 23 -6.04 22.14 -50.01
CA GLY A 23 -4.77 22.15 -50.77
C GLY A 23 -3.56 21.49 -50.12
N GLU A 24 -3.57 21.23 -48.82
CA GLU A 24 -2.47 20.53 -48.15
C GLU A 24 -2.69 19.01 -48.13
N SER A 25 -1.67 18.26 -48.52
CA SER A 25 -1.69 16.80 -48.39
C SER A 25 -1.85 16.43 -46.92
N PRO A 26 -2.66 15.40 -46.57
CA PRO A 26 -2.93 15.03 -45.20
C PRO A 26 -1.62 14.77 -44.46
N ARG A 27 -1.27 15.68 -43.54
CA ARG A 27 -0.08 15.57 -42.72
C ARG A 27 -0.38 14.54 -41.65
N GLN A 28 0.39 13.45 -41.61
CA GLN A 28 0.31 12.48 -40.53
C GLN A 28 0.80 13.17 -39.24
N VAL A 29 -0.10 13.43 -38.31
CA VAL A 29 0.21 13.98 -37.00
C VAL A 29 0.22 12.83 -35.99
N THR A 30 1.30 12.70 -35.21
CA THR A 30 1.35 11.69 -34.15
C THR A 30 0.72 12.23 -32.87
N LEU A 31 0.32 11.33 -31.96
CA LEU A 31 -0.24 11.75 -30.67
C LEU A 31 0.74 12.59 -29.85
N GLU A 32 2.05 12.34 -29.96
CA GLU A 32 3.08 13.13 -29.31
C GLU A 32 3.12 14.57 -29.84
N ASP A 33 2.94 14.76 -31.14
CA ASP A 33 2.88 16.09 -31.74
C ASP A 33 1.58 16.81 -31.34
N VAL A 34 0.48 16.09 -31.22
CA VAL A 34 -0.78 16.61 -30.65
C VAL A 34 -0.58 17.09 -29.22
N VAL A 35 0.04 16.29 -28.36
CA VAL A 35 0.26 16.65 -26.95
C VAL A 35 1.28 17.78 -26.79
N ARG A 36 2.34 17.80 -27.60
CA ARG A 36 3.38 18.84 -27.54
C ARG A 36 2.85 20.24 -27.89
N GLU A 37 1.85 20.30 -28.77
CA GLU A 37 1.20 21.56 -29.16
C GLU A 37 0.07 21.97 -28.21
N ALA A 38 -0.44 21.05 -27.38
CA ALA A 38 -1.51 21.32 -26.44
C ALA A 38 -1.01 22.09 -25.21
N PRO A 39 -1.88 22.91 -24.58
CA PRO A 39 -1.54 23.56 -23.32
C PRO A 39 -1.39 22.51 -22.20
N GLY A 40 -0.33 22.63 -21.40
CA GLY A 40 -0.10 21.76 -20.24
C GLY A 40 1.32 21.19 -20.18
N PRO A 41 1.57 20.26 -19.22
CA PRO A 41 2.85 19.57 -19.12
C PRO A 41 3.04 18.62 -20.29
N ASN A 42 4.28 18.52 -20.79
CA ASN A 42 4.62 17.47 -21.74
C ASN A 42 4.59 16.09 -21.06
N LEU A 43 4.42 15.02 -21.84
CA LEU A 43 4.33 13.64 -21.32
C LEU A 43 5.54 13.26 -20.45
N ASP A 44 6.74 13.76 -20.77
CA ASP A 44 7.97 13.50 -20.02
C ASP A 44 8.12 14.34 -18.74
N GLN A 45 7.31 15.38 -18.57
CA GLN A 45 7.32 16.26 -17.40
C GLN A 45 6.37 15.76 -16.30
N VAL A 46 5.47 14.84 -16.62
CA VAL A 46 4.51 14.28 -15.69
C VAL A 46 5.20 13.24 -14.81
N ALA A 47 5.65 13.66 -13.62
CA ALA A 47 6.31 12.81 -12.64
C ALA A 47 5.90 13.18 -11.21
N PHE A 48 5.80 12.17 -10.34
CA PHE A 48 5.53 12.34 -8.92
C PHE A 48 6.78 12.08 -8.10
N GLU A 49 7.30 13.10 -7.44
CA GLU A 49 8.38 12.97 -6.43
C GLU A 49 7.83 12.39 -5.12
N THR A 50 6.69 12.94 -4.68
CA THR A 50 5.92 12.48 -3.53
C THR A 50 4.53 12.09 -3.97
N LEU A 51 4.04 10.95 -3.51
CA LEU A 51 2.66 10.56 -3.81
C LEU A 51 1.68 11.47 -3.08
N PRO A 52 0.74 12.09 -3.80
CA PRO A 52 -0.35 12.77 -3.14
C PRO A 52 -1.26 11.75 -2.46
N GLU A 53 -1.89 12.17 -1.37
CA GLU A 53 -2.91 11.38 -0.69
C GLU A 53 -4.21 11.38 -1.51
N ALA A 54 -4.21 10.60 -2.60
CA ALA A 54 -5.33 10.52 -3.53
C ALA A 54 -6.37 9.46 -3.12
N THR A 55 -6.35 8.95 -1.89
CA THR A 55 -7.35 8.00 -1.42
C THR A 55 -8.51 8.74 -0.76
N ARG A 56 -9.73 8.51 -1.24
CA ARG A 56 -10.97 9.06 -0.67
C ARG A 56 -11.41 8.25 0.55
N ALA A 57 -12.33 8.81 1.34
CA ALA A 57 -12.87 8.15 2.53
C ALA A 57 -13.61 6.82 2.23
N ASP A 58 -14.10 6.64 0.99
CA ASP A 58 -14.73 5.41 0.50
C ASP A 58 -13.72 4.36 -0.01
N GLY A 59 -12.42 4.66 0.05
CA GLY A 59 -11.35 3.82 -0.51
C GLY A 59 -11.14 3.99 -2.01
N GLY A 60 -11.90 4.88 -2.67
CA GLY A 60 -11.73 5.22 -4.07
C GLY A 60 -10.51 6.10 -4.32
N VAL A 61 -10.06 6.15 -5.58
CA VAL A 61 -8.96 7.02 -6.03
C VAL A 61 -9.51 8.37 -6.49
N ASP A 62 -8.99 9.45 -5.93
CA ASP A 62 -9.28 10.82 -6.32
C ASP A 62 -8.42 11.29 -7.49
N ARG A 63 -8.90 10.99 -8.70
CA ARG A 63 -8.20 11.30 -9.95
C ARG A 63 -7.97 12.79 -10.14
N GLN A 64 -8.89 13.64 -9.71
CA GLN A 64 -8.75 15.09 -9.82
C GLN A 64 -7.54 15.60 -9.03
N ARG A 65 -7.30 15.02 -7.85
CA ARG A 65 -6.10 15.31 -7.06
C ARG A 65 -4.83 14.83 -7.76
N ILE A 66 -4.86 13.65 -8.38
CA ILE A 66 -3.72 13.13 -9.15
C ILE A 66 -3.38 14.08 -10.31
N TYR A 67 -4.38 14.55 -11.06
CA TYR A 67 -4.15 15.48 -12.17
C TYR A 67 -3.60 16.82 -11.69
N ALA A 68 -4.19 17.39 -10.63
CA ALA A 68 -3.73 18.66 -10.07
C ALA A 68 -2.26 18.61 -9.63
N GLU A 69 -1.85 17.52 -8.99
CA GLU A 69 -0.47 17.32 -8.51
C GLU A 69 0.50 17.00 -9.65
N ALA A 70 0.01 16.42 -10.75
CA ALA A 70 0.75 16.28 -12.00
C ALA A 70 0.87 17.59 -12.80
N GLY A 71 0.29 18.69 -12.32
CA GLY A 71 0.23 19.95 -13.07
C GLY A 71 -0.72 19.90 -14.27
N VAL A 72 -1.53 18.84 -14.38
CA VAL A 72 -2.59 18.69 -15.37
C VAL A 72 -3.78 19.47 -14.84
N GLN A 73 -3.74 20.79 -15.04
CA GLN A 73 -4.88 21.62 -14.71
C GLN A 73 -6.03 21.25 -15.66
N PRO A 74 -7.29 21.20 -15.18
CA PRO A 74 -8.40 21.24 -16.10
C PRO A 74 -8.23 22.47 -16.98
N LEU A 75 -8.39 22.32 -18.30
CA LEU A 75 -8.37 23.42 -19.26
C LEU A 75 -9.27 24.53 -18.72
N ASP A 76 -8.59 25.51 -18.14
CA ASP A 76 -8.98 26.72 -17.44
C ASP A 76 -10.38 26.75 -16.80
N ALA A 77 -10.42 26.93 -15.49
CA ALA A 77 -11.65 27.34 -14.78
C ALA A 77 -12.25 28.66 -15.34
N GLU A 78 -11.48 29.43 -16.12
CA GLU A 78 -11.93 30.61 -16.86
C GLU A 78 -12.66 30.25 -18.18
N ASP A 79 -12.29 29.15 -18.83
CA ASP A 79 -12.93 28.62 -20.03
C ASP A 79 -13.75 27.37 -19.72
N ALA A 80 -14.65 27.49 -18.73
CA ALA A 80 -15.64 26.48 -18.32
C ALA A 80 -16.59 25.96 -19.43
N ARG A 81 -16.34 26.34 -20.69
CA ARG A 81 -17.04 25.90 -21.89
C ARG A 81 -16.35 24.74 -22.60
N LEU A 82 -15.08 24.48 -22.31
CA LEU A 82 -14.32 23.40 -22.92
C LEU A 82 -14.63 22.08 -22.21
N LEU A 83 -15.15 21.08 -22.94
CA LEU A 83 -15.23 19.72 -22.43
C LEU A 83 -13.84 19.14 -22.24
N THR A 84 -13.71 18.42 -21.14
CA THR A 84 -12.59 17.52 -20.84
C THR A 84 -12.84 16.13 -21.42
N ALA A 85 -11.79 15.31 -21.55
CA ALA A 85 -11.91 13.91 -21.97
C ALA A 85 -12.86 13.09 -21.08
N GLU A 86 -12.95 13.44 -19.80
CA GLU A 86 -13.81 12.76 -18.83
C GLU A 86 -15.29 13.07 -19.09
N GLU A 87 -15.62 14.32 -19.40
CA GLU A 87 -16.97 14.72 -19.77
C GLU A 87 -17.38 14.14 -21.12
N VAL A 88 -16.45 14.01 -22.08
CA VAL A 88 -16.69 13.31 -23.35
C VAL A 88 -16.99 11.82 -23.09
N ILE A 89 -16.28 11.17 -22.17
CA ILE A 89 -16.57 9.79 -21.75
C ILE A 89 -17.96 9.69 -21.12
N GLU A 90 -18.39 10.65 -20.29
CA GLU A 90 -19.75 10.64 -19.74
C GLU A 90 -20.82 10.83 -20.83
N LYS A 91 -20.60 11.72 -21.80
CA LYS A 91 -21.50 11.88 -22.95
C LYS A 91 -21.56 10.61 -23.81
N LEU A 92 -20.44 9.91 -23.96
CA LEU A 92 -20.33 8.65 -24.67
C LEU A 92 -21.17 7.52 -24.05
N ARG A 93 -21.41 7.57 -22.73
CA ARG A 93 -22.26 6.61 -22.01
C ARG A 93 -23.75 6.81 -22.26
N VAL A 94 -24.15 8.01 -22.64
CA VAL A 94 -25.55 8.32 -22.99
C VAL A 94 -25.91 7.76 -24.38
N LEU A 95 -24.91 7.54 -25.24
CA LEU A 95 -25.13 6.95 -26.56
C LEU A 95 -25.42 5.44 -26.45
N PRO A 96 -26.37 4.89 -27.22
CA PRO A 96 -26.67 3.46 -27.22
C PRO A 96 -25.44 2.62 -27.57
N GLU A 97 -25.17 1.57 -26.79
CA GLU A 97 -24.07 0.64 -27.05
C GLU A 97 -24.24 -0.14 -28.37
N THR A 98 -25.48 -0.25 -28.86
CA THR A 98 -25.82 -0.90 -30.13
C THR A 98 -25.50 -0.04 -31.36
N MET A 99 -25.14 1.23 -31.17
CA MET A 99 -24.80 2.13 -32.26
C MET A 99 -23.43 1.75 -32.86
N PRO A 100 -23.32 1.58 -34.20
CA PRO A 100 -22.04 1.34 -34.87
C PRO A 100 -20.97 2.37 -34.47
N LEU A 101 -19.73 1.91 -34.30
CA LEU A 101 -18.61 2.75 -33.84
C LEU A 101 -18.46 4.02 -34.69
N GLU A 102 -18.62 3.91 -36.01
CA GLU A 102 -18.50 5.04 -36.93
C GLU A 102 -19.59 6.08 -36.71
N GLN A 103 -20.84 5.66 -36.47
CA GLN A 103 -21.93 6.56 -36.13
C GLN A 103 -21.71 7.22 -34.76
N ARG A 104 -21.14 6.49 -33.79
CA ARG A 104 -20.75 7.07 -32.49
C ARG A 104 -19.69 8.16 -32.66
N ARG A 105 -18.65 7.90 -33.48
CA ARG A 105 -17.59 8.88 -33.79
C ARG A 105 -18.16 10.12 -34.46
N GLN A 106 -19.00 9.96 -35.46
CA GLN A 106 -19.67 11.09 -36.14
C GLN A 106 -20.53 11.89 -35.17
N THR A 107 -21.30 11.21 -34.31
CA THR A 107 -22.15 11.87 -33.31
C THR A 107 -21.32 12.70 -32.33
N ILE A 108 -20.21 12.17 -31.82
CA ILE A 108 -19.30 12.92 -30.95
C ILE A 108 -18.66 14.08 -31.71
N GLY A 109 -18.21 13.85 -32.96
CA GLY A 109 -17.62 14.88 -33.80
C GLY A 109 -18.55 16.09 -33.93
N MET A 110 -19.83 15.85 -34.26
CA MET A 110 -20.85 16.91 -34.31
C MET A 110 -21.06 17.61 -32.96
N ILE A 111 -21.01 16.87 -31.84
CA ILE A 111 -21.15 17.47 -30.50
C ILE A 111 -19.94 18.36 -30.18
N LEU A 112 -18.73 17.92 -30.49
CA LEU A 112 -17.50 18.68 -30.26
C LEU A 112 -17.46 19.93 -31.15
N GLU A 113 -17.80 19.79 -32.43
CA GLU A 113 -17.90 20.90 -33.39
C GLU A 113 -18.94 21.94 -32.93
N ALA A 114 -20.13 21.50 -32.48
CA ALA A 114 -21.16 22.38 -31.95
C ALA A 114 -20.73 23.14 -30.68
N LEU A 115 -19.74 22.62 -29.95
CA LEU A 115 -19.15 23.26 -28.77
C LEU A 115 -17.87 24.04 -29.09
N GLY A 116 -17.46 24.08 -30.37
CA GLY A 116 -16.26 24.78 -30.82
C GLY A 116 -14.97 24.12 -30.34
N GLN A 117 -14.97 22.81 -30.10
CA GLN A 117 -13.80 22.07 -29.66
C GLN A 117 -13.27 21.14 -30.73
N SER A 118 -11.94 21.10 -30.87
CA SER A 118 -11.31 20.14 -31.76
C SER A 118 -11.23 18.76 -31.09
N PRO A 119 -11.50 17.66 -31.82
CA PRO A 119 -11.16 16.31 -31.37
C PRO A 119 -9.68 16.18 -30.96
N ARG A 120 -8.80 16.99 -31.55
CA ARG A 120 -7.38 17.05 -31.23
C ARG A 120 -7.14 17.44 -29.77
N ASP A 121 -7.85 18.44 -29.26
CA ASP A 121 -7.68 18.95 -27.89
C ASP A 121 -8.12 17.91 -26.86
N ILE A 122 -9.23 17.20 -27.14
CA ILE A 122 -9.74 16.11 -26.31
C ILE A 122 -8.75 14.95 -26.26
N LEU A 123 -8.12 14.61 -27.40
CA LEU A 123 -7.09 13.58 -27.46
C LEU A 123 -5.84 13.97 -26.68
N ALA A 124 -5.43 15.25 -26.74
CA ALA A 124 -4.31 15.75 -25.97
C ALA A 124 -4.59 15.67 -24.45
N ASP A 125 -5.75 16.17 -24.00
CA ASP A 125 -6.18 16.09 -22.60
C ASP A 125 -6.22 14.63 -22.11
N ALA A 126 -6.78 13.73 -22.91
CA ALA A 126 -6.82 12.31 -22.59
C ALA A 126 -5.41 11.72 -22.45
N ALA A 127 -4.50 12.02 -23.37
CA ALA A 127 -3.14 11.49 -23.35
C ALA A 127 -2.36 11.96 -22.12
N ILE A 128 -2.43 13.26 -21.79
CA ILE A 128 -1.79 13.82 -20.61
C ILE A 128 -2.35 13.19 -19.32
N LYS A 129 -3.67 13.03 -19.21
CA LYS A 129 -4.31 12.38 -18.05
C LYS A 129 -3.92 10.91 -17.91
N ILE A 130 -3.81 10.17 -19.02
CA ILE A 130 -3.37 8.77 -18.98
C ILE A 130 -1.91 8.69 -18.51
N GLU A 131 -1.03 9.58 -18.97
CA GLU A 131 0.36 9.62 -18.49
C GLU A 131 0.42 9.99 -17.00
N ALA A 132 -0.40 10.94 -16.53
CA ALA A 132 -0.50 11.26 -15.10
C ALA A 132 -0.92 10.04 -14.26
N LEU A 133 -1.91 9.28 -14.71
CA LEU A 133 -2.32 8.05 -14.01
C LEU A 133 -1.19 7.00 -14.04
N ALA A 134 -0.48 6.85 -15.16
CA ALA A 134 0.63 5.92 -15.28
C ALA A 134 1.83 6.30 -14.39
N ALA A 135 2.17 7.60 -14.33
CA ALA A 135 3.22 8.11 -13.48
C ALA A 135 2.87 7.96 -11.99
N TYR A 136 1.60 8.14 -11.62
CA TYR A 136 1.10 7.91 -10.26
C TYR A 136 1.18 6.42 -9.88
N GLU A 137 0.73 5.51 -10.76
CA GLU A 137 0.84 4.06 -10.56
C GLU A 137 2.30 3.65 -10.30
N ASP A 138 3.22 4.08 -11.16
CA ASP A 138 4.65 3.81 -11.02
C ASP A 138 5.25 4.35 -9.70
N ALA A 139 4.86 5.57 -9.30
CA ALA A 139 5.31 6.15 -8.04
C ALA A 139 4.74 5.38 -6.83
N HIS A 140 3.50 4.91 -6.95
CA HIS A 140 2.83 4.08 -5.94
C HIS A 140 3.49 2.71 -5.78
N GLU A 141 3.80 2.02 -6.87
CA GLU A 141 4.56 0.78 -6.84
C GLU A 141 5.91 0.95 -6.15
N ARG A 142 6.65 2.02 -6.47
CA ARG A 142 7.94 2.34 -5.81
C ARG A 142 7.77 2.61 -4.31
N GLN A 143 6.70 3.29 -3.91
CA GLN A 143 6.44 3.54 -2.48
C GLN A 143 6.11 2.25 -1.75
N VAL A 144 5.22 1.41 -2.30
CA VAL A 144 4.87 0.11 -1.72
C VAL A 144 6.11 -0.76 -1.60
N ALA A 145 6.94 -0.85 -2.64
CA ALA A 145 8.17 -1.64 -2.60
C ALA A 145 9.14 -1.17 -1.48
N ARG A 146 9.33 0.15 -1.32
CA ARG A 146 10.15 0.71 -0.22
C ARG A 146 9.58 0.36 1.16
N GLN A 147 8.27 0.53 1.34
CA GLN A 147 7.60 0.22 2.61
C GLN A 147 7.65 -1.27 2.93
N SER A 148 7.44 -2.14 1.94
CA SER A 148 7.57 -3.58 2.10
C SER A 148 8.99 -3.97 2.52
N GLN A 149 10.01 -3.46 1.84
CA GLN A 149 11.40 -3.73 2.20
C GLN A 149 11.75 -3.27 3.62
N GLN A 150 11.31 -2.07 4.02
CA GLN A 150 11.53 -1.58 5.38
C GLN A 150 10.82 -2.49 6.41
N THR A 151 9.57 -2.85 6.15
CA THR A 151 8.79 -3.72 7.04
C THR A 151 9.44 -5.10 7.17
N GLU A 152 9.95 -5.67 6.08
CA GLU A 152 10.68 -6.95 6.10
C GLU A 152 11.97 -6.88 6.92
N GLN A 153 12.72 -5.77 6.83
CA GLN A 153 13.91 -5.55 7.66
C GLN A 153 13.57 -5.44 9.15
N GLU A 154 12.49 -4.71 9.49
CA GLU A 154 12.00 -4.59 10.86
C GLU A 154 11.57 -5.97 11.42
N ILE A 155 10.85 -6.77 10.62
CA ILE A 155 10.48 -8.14 10.99
C ILE A 155 11.72 -8.99 11.26
N ALA A 156 12.72 -8.96 10.38
CA ALA A 156 13.95 -9.73 10.54
C ALA A 156 14.71 -9.31 11.83
N ALA A 157 14.78 -8.02 12.12
CA ALA A 157 15.39 -7.50 13.34
C ALA A 157 14.64 -7.96 14.60
N LEU A 158 13.30 -7.90 14.60
CA LEU A 158 12.47 -8.38 15.71
C LEU A 158 12.62 -9.90 15.92
N MET A 159 12.72 -10.68 14.85
CA MET A 159 12.97 -12.13 14.94
C MET A 159 14.31 -12.44 15.60
N ALA A 160 15.37 -11.70 15.27
CA ALA A 160 16.67 -11.86 15.91
C ALA A 160 16.60 -11.57 17.43
N GLN A 161 15.90 -10.51 17.82
CA GLN A 161 15.70 -10.18 19.25
C GLN A 161 14.91 -11.28 19.98
N ILE A 162 13.87 -11.83 19.36
CA ILE A 162 13.10 -12.94 19.95
C ILE A 162 14.00 -14.14 20.22
N GLU A 163 14.87 -14.48 19.28
CA GLU A 163 15.79 -15.61 19.42
C GLU A 163 16.83 -15.37 20.52
N GLU A 164 17.40 -14.16 20.59
CA GLU A 164 18.29 -13.76 21.69
C GLU A 164 17.60 -13.91 23.05
N LYS A 165 16.35 -13.42 23.18
CA LYS A 165 15.58 -13.54 24.43
C LYS A 165 15.26 -14.99 24.79
N ARG A 166 15.00 -15.86 23.80
CA ARG A 166 14.81 -17.30 24.02
C ARG A 166 16.07 -17.96 24.57
N GLN A 167 17.22 -17.65 24.01
CA GLN A 167 18.51 -18.16 24.51
C GLN A 167 18.80 -17.66 25.92
N ALA A 168 18.55 -16.38 26.19
CA ALA A 168 18.67 -15.81 27.52
C ALA A 168 17.76 -16.52 28.54
N LEU A 169 16.49 -16.75 28.20
CA LEU A 169 15.53 -17.48 29.03
C LEU A 169 15.97 -18.92 29.29
N GLN A 170 16.45 -19.62 28.25
CA GLN A 170 16.97 -20.98 28.39
C GLN A 170 18.18 -21.02 29.34
N SER A 171 19.12 -20.09 29.20
CA SER A 171 20.28 -19.99 30.09
C SER A 171 19.88 -19.71 31.54
N ALA A 172 18.83 -18.90 31.76
CA ALA A 172 18.30 -18.60 33.08
C ALA A 172 17.62 -19.83 33.71
N ARG A 173 16.88 -20.61 32.92
CA ARG A 173 16.27 -21.88 33.36
C ARG A 173 17.31 -22.90 33.79
N VAL A 174 18.38 -23.07 33.01
CA VAL A 174 19.49 -23.98 33.35
C VAL A 174 20.14 -23.55 34.66
N ARG A 175 20.45 -22.25 34.82
CA ARG A 175 21.01 -21.71 36.06
C ARG A 175 20.09 -21.93 37.27
N HIS A 176 18.80 -21.68 37.13
CA HIS A 176 17.82 -21.95 38.19
C HIS A 176 17.81 -23.43 38.59
N GLN A 177 17.82 -24.35 37.63
CA GLN A 177 17.88 -25.79 37.90
C GLN A 177 19.16 -26.20 38.63
N GLN A 178 20.31 -25.62 38.26
CA GLN A 178 21.58 -25.86 38.94
C GLN A 178 21.55 -25.40 40.40
N VAL A 179 21.11 -24.15 40.64
CA VAL A 179 21.00 -23.61 42.00
C VAL A 179 20.02 -24.43 42.84
N ALA A 180 18.88 -24.82 42.27
CA ALA A 180 17.92 -25.68 42.97
C ALA A 180 18.54 -27.02 43.38
N ALA A 181 19.31 -27.67 42.49
CA ALA A 181 19.99 -28.93 42.77
C ALA A 181 21.08 -28.78 43.85
N GLU A 182 21.85 -27.69 43.83
CA GLU A 182 22.85 -27.39 44.86
C GLU A 182 22.20 -27.18 46.23
N CYS A 183 21.10 -26.43 46.28
CA CYS A 183 20.31 -26.23 47.51
C CYS A 183 19.75 -27.54 48.07
N GLU A 184 19.22 -28.41 47.21
CA GLU A 184 18.71 -29.73 47.62
C GLU A 184 19.82 -30.63 48.17
N ALA A 185 20.98 -30.65 47.50
CA ALA A 185 22.15 -31.42 47.96
C ALA A 185 22.64 -30.96 49.34
N GLU A 186 22.71 -29.65 49.58
CA GLU A 186 23.09 -29.10 50.89
C GLU A 186 22.01 -29.37 51.96
N ALA A 187 20.73 -29.27 51.61
CA ALA A 187 19.63 -29.62 52.51
C ALA A 187 19.72 -31.09 52.99
N GLU A 188 19.98 -32.02 52.07
CA GLU A 188 20.18 -33.44 52.42
C GLU A 188 21.43 -33.67 53.29
N ARG A 189 22.51 -32.92 53.05
CA ARG A 189 23.70 -32.96 53.92
C ARG A 189 23.38 -32.47 55.33
N LEU A 190 22.66 -31.36 55.47
CA LEU A 190 22.24 -30.81 56.78
C LEU A 190 21.26 -31.73 57.50
N LYS A 191 20.36 -32.41 56.76
CA LYS A 191 19.46 -33.42 57.30
C LYS A 191 20.23 -34.58 57.92
N ARG A 192 21.22 -35.14 57.22
CA ARG A 192 22.09 -36.22 57.75
C ARG A 192 22.84 -35.80 59.01
N LEU A 193 23.32 -34.55 59.05
CA LEU A 193 23.93 -33.98 60.25
C LEU A 193 22.93 -33.97 61.41
N THR A 194 21.71 -33.50 61.14
CA THR A 194 20.64 -33.44 62.14
C THR A 194 20.26 -34.82 62.66
N GLU A 195 20.16 -35.82 61.78
CA GLU A 195 19.89 -37.22 62.16
C GLU A 195 20.99 -37.82 63.05
N MET A 196 22.26 -37.42 62.85
CA MET A 196 23.39 -37.85 63.68
C MET A 196 23.33 -37.30 65.11
N PHE A 197 22.85 -36.06 65.28
CA PHE A 197 22.71 -35.41 66.58
C PHE A 197 21.33 -35.57 67.22
N ALA A 198 20.34 -36.04 66.47
CA ALA A 198 19.03 -36.34 67.01
C ALA A 198 19.19 -37.45 68.08
N PRO A 199 18.85 -37.20 69.36
CA PRO A 199 18.94 -38.23 70.37
C PRO A 199 18.10 -39.41 69.90
N ALA A 200 18.68 -40.61 69.92
CA ALA A 200 17.95 -41.84 69.62
C ALA A 200 16.67 -41.77 70.42
N ARG A 201 15.52 -41.57 69.74
CA ARG A 201 14.22 -41.55 70.40
C ARG A 201 14.11 -42.90 71.08
N THR A 202 14.40 -42.91 72.39
CA THR A 202 14.20 -44.08 73.23
C THR A 202 12.75 -44.44 73.05
N ALA A 203 12.50 -45.62 72.48
CA ALA A 203 11.23 -46.06 71.92
C ALA A 203 10.12 -46.28 72.98
N GLY A 204 10.02 -45.45 74.01
CA GLY A 204 9.19 -45.69 75.20
C GLY A 204 8.36 -44.52 75.72
N ALA A 205 8.30 -43.36 75.05
CA ALA A 205 7.41 -42.28 75.49
C ALA A 205 6.10 -42.29 74.67
N PRO A 206 4.93 -42.59 75.28
CA PRO A 206 3.65 -42.54 74.59
C PRO A 206 3.40 -41.12 74.07
N SER A 207 3.28 -41.00 72.75
CA SER A 207 2.99 -39.76 72.04
C SER A 207 1.63 -39.21 72.49
N GLN A 208 1.63 -38.16 73.31
CA GLN A 208 0.46 -37.27 73.41
C GLN A 208 0.33 -36.56 72.07
N GLN A 209 -0.59 -37.05 71.25
CA GLN A 209 -0.99 -36.47 69.99
C GLN A 209 -1.53 -35.06 70.27
N PRO A 210 -0.86 -33.98 69.79
CA PRO A 210 -1.39 -32.65 69.98
C PRO A 210 -2.72 -32.52 69.21
N PRO A 211 -3.72 -31.83 69.78
CA PRO A 211 -5.03 -31.69 69.16
C PRO A 211 -4.90 -31.01 67.80
N ALA A 212 -5.60 -31.56 66.81
CA ALA A 212 -5.62 -31.07 65.44
C ALA A 212 -5.93 -29.57 65.41
N GLN A 213 -4.95 -28.76 64.97
CA GLN A 213 -5.22 -27.36 64.68
C GLN A 213 -5.90 -27.25 63.31
N PRO A 214 -7.05 -26.56 63.22
CA PRO A 214 -7.80 -26.42 61.98
C PRO A 214 -7.08 -25.48 60.99
N GLY A 215 -6.87 -26.01 59.79
CA GLY A 215 -6.64 -25.35 58.50
C GLY A 215 -6.20 -23.89 58.48
N SER A 216 -4.90 -23.66 58.28
CA SER A 216 -4.41 -22.40 57.72
C SER A 216 -4.34 -22.52 56.20
N ALA A 217 -5.34 -21.96 55.54
CA ALA A 217 -5.43 -21.86 54.09
C ALA A 217 -4.34 -20.92 53.57
N CYS A 218 -3.30 -21.48 52.95
CA CYS A 218 -2.42 -20.70 52.09
C CYS A 218 -3.04 -20.64 50.69
N GLY A 219 -3.92 -19.65 50.51
CA GLY A 219 -4.16 -19.06 49.21
C GLY A 219 -2.91 -18.28 48.80
N GLY A 220 -2.30 -18.66 47.69
CA GLY A 220 -1.14 -17.98 47.13
C GLY A 220 -1.21 -18.07 45.61
N SER A 221 -1.74 -17.01 45.01
CA SER A 221 -1.92 -16.83 43.58
C SER A 221 -0.64 -17.00 42.78
N MET A 222 -0.78 -17.58 41.59
CA MET A 222 -0.05 -17.14 40.40
C MET A 222 -1.08 -16.77 39.33
#